data_AF-A0A6S7J1B5-F1
#
_entry.id   AF-A0A6S7J1B5-F1
#
_cell.length_a   1.000
_cell.length_b   1.000
_cell.length_c   1.000
_cell.angle_alpha   90.00
_cell.angle_beta   90.00
_cell.angle_gamma   90.00
#
_symmetry.space_group_name_H-M   'P 1'
#
loop_
_entity.id
_entity.type
_entity.pdbx_description
1 polymer ?
#
loop_
_entity_poly.entity_id
_entity_poly.type
_entity_poly.pdbx_seq_one_letter_code
_entity_poly.pdbx_strand_id
1 'polypeptide(L)'
;MEKKMAAFHADLAEIVFQGIQWFCIDPTSGDHEEYDKETNVIIEKAYSKKEKSVIFLLDDEKCEIVFGKMQETNLNTKETIKVIRKDLKVDVSVPEYWEPQPRDVNGKELTVHLVTLNPNNPNHKNEYKNISDHFCQTATQQILHIQRIQNPSLFRAYLVKKQSLDEKHGSNEKFLFHGIRANKINDINEHGLNRSYAGNTHGNDFHFLCYK
;
A
#
# COMPACT_ATOMS: atom_id res chain seq x y z
N MET A 1 4.22 27.81 1.69
CA MET A 1 3.93 26.76 0.68
C MET A 1 4.35 25.39 1.22
N GLU A 2 5.58 25.25 1.72
CA GLU A 2 6.13 24.01 2.29
C GLU A 2 5.30 23.39 3.44
N LYS A 3 4.81 24.20 4.40
CA LYS A 3 3.97 23.69 5.50
C LYS A 3 2.65 23.07 5.03
N LYS A 4 2.04 23.58 3.95
CA LYS A 4 0.79 23.02 3.40
C LYS A 4 1.05 21.71 2.67
N MET A 5 2.17 21.61 1.94
CA MET A 5 2.60 20.36 1.29
C MET A 5 2.95 19.29 2.33
N ALA A 6 3.64 19.65 3.40
CA ALA A 6 3.96 18.72 4.49
C ALA A 6 2.69 18.20 5.20
N ALA A 7 1.71 19.07 5.47
CA ALA A 7 0.44 18.66 6.04
C ALA A 7 -0.34 17.73 5.11
N PHE A 8 -0.37 18.02 3.81
CA PHE A 8 -1.01 17.15 2.82
C PHE A 8 -0.34 15.76 2.76
N HIS A 9 0.99 15.70 2.75
CA HIS A 9 1.70 14.42 2.78
C HIS A 9 1.45 13.64 4.07
N ALA A 10 1.31 14.31 5.22
CA ALA A 10 0.96 13.66 6.47
C ALA A 10 -0.48 13.10 6.44
N ASP A 11 -1.45 13.89 5.96
CA ASP A 11 -2.85 13.45 5.80
C ASP A 11 -2.95 12.26 4.83
N LEU A 12 -2.22 12.33 3.71
CA LEU A 12 -2.17 11.25 2.72
C LEU A 12 -1.51 10.00 3.31
N ALA A 13 -0.41 10.14 4.05
CA ALA A 13 0.23 9.03 4.75
C ALA A 13 -0.70 8.41 5.80
N GLU A 14 -1.49 9.21 6.51
CA GLU A 14 -2.47 8.72 7.48
C GLU A 14 -3.63 7.96 6.81
N ILE A 15 -4.21 8.49 5.74
CA ILE A 15 -5.35 7.85 5.04
C ILE A 15 -4.89 6.55 4.34
N VAL A 16 -3.72 6.59 3.70
CA VAL A 16 -3.08 5.37 3.17
C VAL A 16 -2.78 4.40 4.30
N PHE A 17 -2.26 4.88 5.44
CA PHE A 17 -2.04 4.04 6.60
C PHE A 17 -3.34 3.44 7.09
N GLN A 18 -4.46 4.16 7.12
CA GLN A 18 -5.78 3.70 7.53
C GLN A 18 -6.46 2.79 6.49
N GLY A 19 -5.92 2.67 5.27
CA GLY A 19 -6.48 1.82 4.23
C GLY A 19 -7.88 2.24 3.78
N ILE A 20 -8.20 3.53 3.86
CA ILE A 20 -9.53 4.02 3.50
C ILE A 20 -9.53 4.46 2.04
N GLN A 21 -10.49 3.93 1.28
CA GLN A 21 -10.72 4.32 -0.10
C GLN A 21 -12.20 4.58 -0.35
N TRP A 22 -12.47 5.69 -1.01
CA TRP A 22 -13.77 6.03 -1.55
C TRP A 22 -13.87 5.62 -3.02
N PHE A 23 -15.07 5.23 -3.42
CA PHE A 23 -15.38 4.84 -4.79
C PHE A 23 -16.68 5.51 -5.24
N CYS A 24 -16.78 5.86 -6.51
CA CYS A 24 -18.07 6.04 -7.17
C CYS A 24 -18.51 4.73 -7.85
N ILE A 25 -19.80 4.60 -8.08
CA ILE A 25 -20.39 3.45 -8.77
C ILE A 25 -20.74 3.90 -10.18
N ASP A 26 -20.11 3.30 -11.20
CA ASP A 26 -20.44 3.56 -12.58
C ASP A 26 -21.92 3.20 -12.82
N PRO A 27 -22.76 4.13 -13.30
CA PRO A 27 -24.20 3.92 -13.44
C PRO A 27 -24.56 2.93 -14.56
N THR A 28 -23.63 2.63 -15.47
CA THR A 28 -23.80 1.74 -16.62
C THR A 28 -23.35 0.31 -16.30
N SER A 29 -22.13 0.14 -15.78
CA SER A 29 -21.57 -1.18 -15.48
C SER A 29 -21.84 -1.64 -14.04
N GLY A 30 -22.06 -0.71 -13.12
CA GLY A 30 -22.13 -0.99 -11.69
C GLY A 30 -20.77 -1.21 -11.03
N ASP A 31 -19.67 -1.00 -11.77
CA ASP A 31 -18.33 -1.16 -11.26
C ASP A 31 -17.98 -0.07 -10.25
N HIS A 32 -17.03 -0.40 -9.36
CA HIS A 32 -16.51 0.55 -8.39
C HIS A 32 -15.28 1.25 -8.96
N GLU A 33 -15.38 2.56 -9.19
CA GLU A 33 -14.28 3.39 -9.65
C GLU A 33 -13.65 4.14 -8.47
N GLU A 34 -12.34 3.99 -8.31
CA GLU A 34 -11.57 4.62 -7.23
C GLU A 34 -11.43 6.13 -7.49
N TYR A 35 -11.75 6.96 -6.50
CA TYR A 35 -11.30 8.35 -6.51
C TYR A 35 -9.77 8.40 -6.45
N ASP A 36 -9.18 9.38 -7.15
CA ASP A 36 -7.75 9.62 -7.08
C ASP A 36 -7.31 9.98 -5.65
N LYS A 37 -6.00 9.94 -5.40
CA LYS A 37 -5.43 10.11 -4.07
C LYS A 37 -5.78 11.45 -3.43
N GLU A 38 -5.78 12.54 -4.19
CA GLU A 38 -6.02 13.87 -3.64
C GLU A 38 -7.49 14.04 -3.29
N THR A 39 -8.37 13.63 -4.20
CA THR A 39 -9.83 13.62 -3.99
C THR A 39 -10.21 12.72 -2.81
N ASN A 40 -9.65 11.51 -2.73
CA ASN A 40 -9.90 10.59 -1.61
C ASN A 40 -9.51 11.22 -0.26
N VAL A 41 -8.38 11.94 -0.20
CA VAL A 41 -7.95 12.66 1.01
C VAL A 41 -8.95 13.76 1.39
N ILE A 42 -9.41 14.55 0.42
CA ILE A 42 -10.37 15.63 0.65
C ILE A 42 -11.68 15.07 1.19
N ILE A 43 -12.21 14.02 0.55
CA ILE A 43 -13.47 13.38 0.93
C ILE A 43 -13.38 12.78 2.33
N GLU A 44 -12.36 11.97 2.61
CA GLU A 44 -12.22 11.31 3.91
C GLU A 44 -11.98 12.31 5.06
N LYS A 45 -11.25 13.40 4.80
CA LYS A 45 -11.03 14.43 5.81
C LYS A 45 -12.32 15.17 6.18
N ALA A 46 -13.17 15.48 5.21
CA ALA A 46 -14.47 16.09 5.48
C ALA A 46 -15.41 15.10 6.21
N TYR A 47 -15.42 13.84 5.77
CA TYR A 47 -16.22 12.78 6.38
C TYR A 47 -15.83 12.52 7.84
N SER A 48 -14.53 12.38 8.13
CA SER A 48 -14.01 12.13 9.49
C SER A 48 -14.30 13.27 10.47
N LYS A 49 -14.41 14.51 9.98
CA LYS A 49 -14.85 15.68 10.75
C LYS A 49 -16.37 15.76 10.95
N LYS A 50 -17.13 14.79 10.43
CA LYS A 50 -18.60 14.75 10.47
C LYS A 50 -19.24 15.94 9.77
N GLU A 51 -18.60 16.45 8.71
CA GLU A 51 -19.21 17.44 7.83
C GLU A 51 -20.41 16.81 7.08
N LYS A 52 -21.34 17.63 6.59
CA LYS A 52 -22.55 17.12 5.90
C LYS A 52 -22.33 16.81 4.43
N SER A 53 -21.45 17.59 3.80
CA SER A 53 -21.05 17.44 2.42
C SER A 53 -19.64 17.97 2.20
N VAL A 54 -19.08 17.65 1.04
CA VAL A 54 -17.78 18.15 0.58
C VAL A 54 -17.87 18.49 -0.90
N ILE A 55 -17.24 19.60 -1.30
CA ILE A 55 -17.13 20.01 -2.71
C ILE A 55 -15.67 19.86 -3.14
N PHE A 56 -15.46 19.22 -4.28
CA PHE A 56 -14.14 19.03 -4.88
C PHE A 56 -14.23 19.18 -6.41
N LEU A 57 -13.07 19.15 -7.07
CA LEU A 57 -12.96 19.19 -8.52
C LEU A 57 -12.63 17.79 -9.04
N LEU A 58 -13.38 17.33 -10.04
CA LEU A 58 -13.13 16.10 -10.77
C LEU A 58 -13.13 16.47 -12.26
N ASP A 59 -11.99 16.29 -12.94
CA ASP A 59 -11.81 16.68 -14.35
C ASP A 59 -12.27 18.12 -14.67
N ASP A 60 -11.89 19.08 -13.82
CA ASP A 60 -12.27 20.50 -13.86
C ASP A 60 -13.76 20.80 -13.61
N GLU A 61 -14.58 19.79 -13.32
CA GLU A 61 -15.97 19.94 -12.95
C GLU A 61 -16.15 19.94 -11.43
N LYS A 62 -17.07 20.76 -10.92
CA LYS A 62 -17.36 20.81 -9.49
C LYS A 62 -18.35 19.72 -9.13
N CYS A 63 -17.93 18.82 -8.25
CA CYS A 63 -18.78 17.78 -7.68
C CYS A 63 -19.00 18.02 -6.19
N GLU A 64 -20.18 17.65 -5.70
CA GLU A 64 -20.52 17.64 -4.28
C GLU A 64 -20.90 16.24 -3.83
N ILE A 65 -20.25 15.71 -2.80
CA ILE A 65 -20.71 14.51 -2.10
C ILE A 65 -21.53 14.93 -0.89
N VAL A 66 -22.77 14.44 -0.80
CA VAL A 66 -23.63 14.57 0.39
C VAL A 66 -23.56 13.26 1.18
N PHE A 67 -22.81 13.25 2.28
CA PHE A 67 -22.48 12.04 3.03
C PHE A 67 -23.71 11.34 3.62
N GLY A 68 -24.72 12.10 4.05
CA GLY A 68 -25.97 11.53 4.57
C GLY A 68 -26.76 10.72 3.53
N LYS A 69 -26.49 10.93 2.24
CA LYS A 69 -27.10 10.19 1.13
C LYS A 69 -26.13 9.20 0.47
N MET A 70 -24.84 9.27 0.80
CA MET A 70 -23.77 8.56 0.07
C MET A 70 -23.90 8.73 -1.44
N GLN A 71 -24.00 10.00 -1.86
CA GLN A 71 -24.24 10.37 -3.25
C GLN A 71 -23.39 11.57 -3.65
N GLU A 72 -22.75 11.48 -4.81
CA GLU A 72 -22.11 12.59 -5.50
C GLU A 72 -23.11 13.23 -6.47
N THR A 73 -23.05 14.55 -6.62
CA THR A 73 -23.78 15.31 -7.64
C THR A 73 -22.81 16.23 -8.37
N ASN A 74 -22.76 16.11 -9.70
CA ASN A 74 -22.07 17.07 -10.55
C ASN A 74 -22.86 18.37 -10.55
N LEU A 75 -22.26 19.48 -10.10
CA LEU A 75 -22.96 20.74 -9.94
C LEU A 75 -23.26 21.44 -11.27
N ASN A 76 -22.57 21.07 -12.35
CA ASN A 76 -22.79 21.58 -13.70
C ASN A 76 -23.93 20.82 -14.39
N THR A 77 -23.82 19.49 -14.48
CA THR A 77 -24.78 18.65 -15.23
C THR A 77 -26.00 18.24 -14.41
N LYS A 78 -25.92 18.34 -13.08
CA LYS A 78 -26.90 17.81 -12.10
C LYS A 78 -27.03 16.29 -12.10
N GLU A 79 -26.14 15.59 -12.79
CA GLU A 79 -26.08 14.14 -12.73
C GLU A 79 -25.62 13.67 -11.35
N THR A 80 -26.10 12.50 -10.96
CA THR A 80 -25.87 11.96 -9.63
C THR A 80 -25.38 10.53 -9.70
N ILE A 81 -24.33 10.23 -8.93
CA ILE A 81 -23.77 8.88 -8.83
C ILE A 81 -23.67 8.47 -7.36
N LYS A 82 -23.77 7.16 -7.09
CA LYS A 82 -23.63 6.64 -5.73
C LYS A 82 -22.15 6.58 -5.37
N VAL A 83 -21.86 6.81 -4.10
CA VAL A 83 -20.50 6.66 -3.57
C VAL A 83 -20.47 5.70 -2.40
N ILE A 84 -19.34 5.03 -2.21
CA ILE A 84 -19.13 4.10 -1.10
C ILE A 84 -17.76 4.35 -0.48
N ARG A 85 -17.70 4.22 0.84
CA ARG A 85 -16.46 4.23 1.63
C ARG A 85 -16.13 2.80 2.02
N LYS A 86 -14.94 2.31 1.67
CA LYS A 86 -14.44 1.01 2.15
C LYS A 86 -13.27 1.21 3.09
N ASP A 87 -13.31 0.50 4.21
CA ASP A 87 -12.15 0.27 5.05
C ASP A 87 -11.46 -0.99 4.56
N LEU A 88 -10.39 -0.81 3.80
CA LEU A 88 -9.65 -1.90 3.20
C LEU A 88 -8.71 -2.60 4.20
N LYS A 89 -8.63 -2.11 5.46
CA LYS A 89 -7.94 -2.84 6.52
C LYS A 89 -8.77 -3.98 7.09
N VAL A 90 -10.09 -3.92 7.00
CA VAL A 90 -10.97 -4.73 7.86
C VAL A 90 -11.00 -6.21 7.47
N ASP A 91 -10.52 -6.61 6.29
CA ASP A 91 -10.62 -8.02 5.86
C ASP A 91 -9.32 -8.67 5.38
N VAL A 92 -8.17 -8.04 5.66
CA VAL A 92 -6.87 -8.58 5.23
C VAL A 92 -6.02 -8.91 6.44
N SER A 93 -6.11 -10.18 6.85
CA SER A 93 -5.17 -10.77 7.80
C SER A 93 -3.77 -10.82 7.20
N VAL A 94 -2.76 -10.57 8.03
CA VAL A 94 -1.38 -10.88 7.64
C VAL A 94 -1.21 -12.40 7.55
N PRO A 95 -0.24 -12.91 6.79
CA PRO A 95 -0.07 -14.35 6.63
C PRO A 95 0.19 -15.03 7.97
N GLU A 96 -0.42 -16.20 8.19
CA GLU A 96 -0.32 -16.95 9.45
C GLU A 96 1.12 -17.36 9.79
N TYR A 97 1.98 -17.52 8.79
CA TYR A 97 3.39 -17.87 8.98
C TYR A 97 4.28 -16.70 9.44
N TRP A 98 3.73 -15.48 9.59
CA TRP A 98 4.47 -14.34 10.12
C TRP A 98 4.65 -14.44 11.64
N GLU A 99 5.80 -14.04 12.15
CA GLU A 99 6.00 -13.89 13.60
C GLU A 99 5.18 -12.71 14.11
N PRO A 100 4.75 -12.75 15.38
CA PRO A 100 4.09 -11.62 16.02
C PRO A 100 4.89 -10.33 15.86
N GLN A 101 4.19 -9.22 15.62
CA GLN A 101 4.84 -7.92 15.54
C GLN A 101 5.43 -7.53 16.91
N PRO A 102 6.72 -7.16 16.99
CA PRO A 102 7.31 -6.66 18.21
C PRO A 102 6.65 -5.33 18.59
N ARG A 103 6.71 -5.03 19.88
CA ARG A 103 6.16 -3.81 20.47
C ARG A 103 7.28 -2.97 21.08
N ASP A 104 7.13 -1.66 21.01
CA ASP A 104 8.01 -0.73 21.70
C ASP A 104 7.75 -0.72 23.22
N VAL A 105 8.53 0.08 23.94
CA VAL A 105 8.42 0.24 25.40
C VAL A 105 7.06 0.75 25.87
N ASN A 106 6.26 1.35 24.97
CA ASN A 106 4.92 1.85 25.24
C ASN A 106 3.82 0.87 24.79
N GLY A 107 4.20 -0.33 24.32
CA GLY A 107 3.28 -1.36 23.85
C GLY A 107 2.74 -1.14 22.44
N LYS A 108 3.26 -0.16 21.69
CA LYS A 108 2.90 0.11 20.30
C LYS A 108 3.64 -0.86 19.37
N GLU A 109 2.93 -1.50 18.44
CA GLU A 109 3.55 -2.37 17.44
C GLU A 109 4.51 -1.58 16.55
N LEU A 110 5.69 -2.16 16.29
CA LEU A 110 6.65 -1.59 15.36
C LEU A 110 6.12 -1.73 13.92
N THR A 111 6.42 -0.73 13.08
CA THR A 111 5.99 -0.71 11.68
C THR A 111 6.60 -1.86 10.88
N VAL A 112 7.86 -2.20 11.18
CA VAL A 112 8.66 -3.18 10.46
C VAL A 112 9.27 -4.17 11.44
N HIS A 113 9.14 -5.45 11.13
CA HIS A 113 9.88 -6.53 11.77
C HIS A 113 10.71 -7.28 10.73
N LEU A 114 12.04 -7.27 10.93
CA LEU A 114 12.99 -8.01 10.11
C LEU A 114 13.27 -9.36 10.76
N VAL A 115 12.78 -10.42 10.11
CA VAL A 115 12.87 -11.79 10.64
C VAL A 115 13.95 -12.53 9.87
N THR A 116 15.07 -12.83 10.52
CA THR A 116 16.11 -13.66 9.92
C THR A 116 15.62 -15.10 9.76
N LEU A 117 15.49 -15.56 8.52
CA LEU A 117 15.08 -16.92 8.20
C LEU A 117 16.18 -17.89 8.60
N ASN A 118 15.82 -18.90 9.38
CA ASN A 118 16.75 -19.91 9.90
C ASN A 118 16.46 -21.22 9.14
N PRO A 119 17.37 -21.71 8.29
CA PRO A 119 17.13 -22.93 7.51
C PRO A 119 16.90 -24.18 8.39
N ASN A 120 17.28 -24.13 9.68
CA ASN A 120 17.06 -25.20 10.64
C ASN A 120 15.71 -25.07 11.39
N ASN A 121 15.01 -23.94 11.29
CA ASN A 121 13.67 -23.77 11.85
C ASN A 121 12.62 -24.32 10.86
N PRO A 122 11.77 -25.30 11.24
CA PRO A 122 10.72 -25.85 10.37
C PRO A 122 9.80 -24.79 9.74
N ASN A 123 9.50 -23.71 10.46
CA ASN A 123 8.63 -22.62 9.97
C ASN A 123 9.32 -21.76 8.90
N HIS A 124 10.66 -21.73 8.87
CA HIS A 124 11.43 -20.87 7.95
C HIS A 124 12.03 -21.68 6.80
N LYS A 125 12.26 -22.99 7.00
CA LYS A 125 13.05 -23.86 6.11
C LYS A 125 12.57 -23.82 4.65
N ASN A 126 11.27 -23.95 4.43
CA ASN A 126 10.72 -23.98 3.07
C ASN A 126 10.84 -22.62 2.38
N GLU A 127 10.55 -21.52 3.09
CA GLU A 127 10.69 -20.18 2.53
C GLU A 127 12.16 -19.86 2.23
N TYR A 128 13.07 -20.16 3.16
CA TYR A 128 14.50 -20.00 2.95
C TYR A 128 14.95 -20.73 1.68
N LYS A 129 14.60 -22.02 1.56
CA LYS A 129 14.99 -22.85 0.41
C LYS A 129 14.45 -22.30 -0.90
N ASN A 130 13.17 -21.91 -0.94
CA ASN A 130 12.56 -21.38 -2.16
C ASN A 130 13.24 -20.09 -2.63
N ILE A 131 13.53 -19.17 -1.71
CA ILE A 131 14.24 -17.92 -2.03
C ILE A 131 15.67 -18.21 -2.46
N SER A 132 16.39 -19.08 -1.75
CA SER A 132 17.78 -19.42 -2.09
C SER A 132 17.88 -20.11 -3.45
N ASP A 133 16.98 -21.05 -3.75
CA ASP A 133 16.98 -21.75 -5.03
C ASP A 133 16.68 -20.79 -6.19
N HIS A 134 15.74 -19.86 -6.02
CA HIS A 134 15.42 -18.86 -7.04
C HIS A 134 16.58 -17.87 -7.25
N PHE A 135 17.29 -17.49 -6.18
CA PHE A 135 18.46 -16.63 -6.26
C PHE A 135 19.61 -17.32 -7.01
N CYS A 136 19.95 -18.56 -6.62
CA CYS A 136 21.04 -19.33 -7.21
C CYS A 136 20.81 -19.71 -8.70
N GLN A 137 19.57 -19.63 -9.20
CA GLN A 137 19.29 -19.80 -10.64
C GLN A 137 19.87 -18.66 -11.48
N THR A 138 20.03 -17.46 -10.92
CA THR A 138 20.40 -16.25 -11.67
C THR A 138 21.63 -15.53 -11.12
N ALA A 139 22.09 -15.89 -9.92
CA ALA A 139 23.21 -15.26 -9.23
C ALA A 139 24.21 -16.30 -8.72
N THR A 140 25.50 -15.95 -8.69
CA THR A 140 26.60 -16.81 -8.23
C THR A 140 27.13 -16.41 -6.84
N GLN A 141 26.62 -15.32 -6.28
CA GLN A 141 27.04 -14.78 -5.00
C GLN A 141 26.62 -15.67 -3.83
N GLN A 142 27.44 -15.71 -2.78
CA GLN A 142 27.11 -16.40 -1.55
C GLN A 142 26.03 -15.64 -0.76
N ILE A 143 24.99 -16.35 -0.34
CA ILE A 143 23.96 -15.82 0.57
C ILE A 143 24.51 -15.85 2.01
N LEU A 144 24.59 -14.69 2.65
CA LEU A 144 25.00 -14.59 4.06
C LEU A 144 23.83 -14.80 5.03
N HIS A 145 22.68 -14.22 4.72
CA HIS A 145 21.42 -14.41 5.44
C HIS A 145 20.25 -13.96 4.55
N ILE A 146 19.05 -14.41 4.91
CA ILE A 146 17.79 -13.97 4.29
C ILE A 146 16.91 -13.42 5.39
N GLN A 147 16.41 -12.20 5.23
CA GLN A 147 15.47 -11.58 6.16
C GLN A 147 14.12 -11.38 5.50
N ARG A 148 13.06 -11.89 6.13
CA ARG A 148 11.68 -11.57 5.77
C ARG A 148 11.31 -10.23 6.37
N ILE A 149 10.76 -9.36 5.54
CA ILE A 149 10.26 -8.05 5.96
C ILE A 149 8.78 -8.19 6.28
N GLN A 150 8.40 -7.92 7.53
CA GLN A 150 7.01 -7.92 7.96
C GLN A 150 6.56 -6.48 8.21
N ASN A 151 5.90 -5.90 7.21
CA ASN A 151 5.24 -4.60 7.31
C ASN A 151 3.74 -4.79 7.02
N PRO A 152 2.88 -4.89 8.05
CA PRO A 152 1.46 -5.21 7.88
C PRO A 152 0.72 -4.15 7.06
N SER A 153 1.11 -2.88 7.16
CA SER A 153 0.47 -1.80 6.41
C SER A 153 0.77 -1.90 4.92
N LEU A 154 2.04 -2.09 4.55
CA LEU A 154 2.43 -2.29 3.15
C LEU A 154 1.86 -3.58 2.56
N PHE A 155 1.79 -4.66 3.35
CA PHE A 155 1.21 -5.92 2.90
C PHE A 155 -0.28 -5.81 2.60
N ARG A 156 -1.06 -5.11 3.44
CA ARG A 156 -2.49 -4.87 3.17
C ARG A 156 -2.67 -4.00 1.94
N ALA A 157 -1.91 -2.90 1.82
CA ALA A 157 -1.95 -2.05 0.64
C ALA A 157 -1.61 -2.81 -0.65
N TYR A 158 -0.64 -3.71 -0.57
CA TYR A 158 -0.28 -4.64 -1.65
C TYR A 158 -1.46 -5.52 -2.05
N LEU A 159 -2.09 -6.22 -1.11
CA LEU A 159 -3.19 -7.15 -1.40
C LEU A 159 -4.41 -6.46 -2.01
N VAL A 160 -4.76 -5.26 -1.53
CA VAL A 160 -5.80 -4.44 -2.16
C VAL A 160 -5.46 -4.16 -3.62
N LYS A 161 -4.22 -3.70 -3.88
CA LYS A 161 -3.81 -3.36 -5.24
C LYS A 161 -3.78 -4.58 -6.14
N LYS A 162 -3.30 -5.71 -5.61
CA LYS A 162 -3.29 -7.00 -6.28
C LYS A 162 -4.70 -7.42 -6.67
N GLN A 163 -5.65 -7.40 -5.75
CA GLN A 163 -7.06 -7.74 -6.03
C GLN A 163 -7.63 -6.86 -7.15
N SER A 164 -7.47 -5.53 -7.05
CA SER A 164 -7.94 -4.58 -8.06
C SER A 164 -7.34 -4.84 -9.46
N LEU A 165 -6.08 -5.27 -9.54
CA LEU A 165 -5.42 -5.62 -10.80
C LEU A 165 -5.85 -6.99 -11.33
N ASP A 166 -5.99 -7.98 -10.44
CA ASP A 166 -6.40 -9.33 -10.80
C ASP A 166 -7.83 -9.35 -11.37
N GLU A 167 -8.74 -8.56 -10.81
CA GLU A 167 -10.11 -8.40 -11.31
C GLU A 167 -10.14 -7.77 -12.71
N LYS A 168 -9.23 -6.84 -13.02
CA LYS A 168 -9.19 -6.11 -14.30
C LYS A 168 -8.43 -6.84 -15.41
N HIS A 169 -7.34 -7.53 -15.06
CA HIS A 169 -6.36 -8.02 -16.03
C HIS A 169 -5.97 -9.49 -15.83
N GLY A 170 -6.57 -10.17 -14.85
CA GLY A 170 -6.13 -11.49 -14.42
C GLY A 170 -4.84 -11.43 -13.60
N SER A 171 -4.53 -12.55 -12.94
CA SER A 171 -3.34 -12.66 -12.09
C SER A 171 -2.05 -12.53 -12.91
N ASN A 172 -1.23 -11.54 -12.55
CA ASN A 172 0.05 -11.24 -13.21
C ASN A 172 1.21 -11.03 -12.21
N GLU A 173 1.03 -11.46 -10.95
CA GLU A 173 2.06 -11.41 -9.90
C GLU A 173 3.29 -12.24 -10.29
N LYS A 174 4.49 -11.67 -10.10
CA LYS A 174 5.77 -12.33 -10.40
C LYS A 174 6.76 -12.11 -9.29
N PHE A 175 7.45 -13.17 -8.92
CA PHE A 175 8.57 -13.13 -8.01
C PHE A 175 9.81 -12.56 -8.72
N LEU A 176 10.31 -11.42 -8.25
CA LEU A 176 11.44 -10.69 -8.86
C LEU A 176 12.43 -10.22 -7.79
N PHE A 177 13.68 -10.00 -8.22
CA PHE A 177 14.72 -9.41 -7.39
C PHE A 177 14.93 -7.93 -7.73
N HIS A 178 15.12 -7.12 -6.68
CA HIS A 178 15.48 -5.71 -6.80
C HIS A 178 16.78 -5.42 -6.05
N GLY A 179 17.83 -5.05 -6.78
CA GLY A 179 19.11 -4.64 -6.19
C GLY A 179 19.04 -3.21 -5.64
N ILE A 180 19.45 -3.02 -4.40
CA ILE A 180 19.42 -1.71 -3.72
C ILE A 180 20.72 -1.37 -2.99
N ARG A 181 21.03 -0.07 -2.92
CA ARG A 181 22.10 0.46 -2.07
C ARG A 181 21.74 0.36 -0.59
N ALA A 182 22.71 0.03 0.25
CA ALA A 182 22.52 -0.17 1.69
C ALA A 182 21.81 1.00 2.40
N ASN A 183 22.10 2.24 2.00
CA ASN A 183 21.51 3.44 2.60
C ASN A 183 20.01 3.64 2.32
N LYS A 184 19.39 2.81 1.47
CA LYS A 184 17.97 2.87 1.11
C LYS A 184 17.13 1.72 1.63
N ILE A 185 17.75 0.75 2.31
CA ILE A 185 17.05 -0.43 2.85
C ILE A 185 15.98 -0.01 3.86
N ASN A 186 16.33 0.83 4.83
CA ASN A 186 15.39 1.25 5.87
C ASN A 186 14.20 2.03 5.28
N ASP A 187 14.48 2.97 4.37
CA ASP A 187 13.44 3.76 3.68
C ASP A 187 12.43 2.84 3.00
N ILE A 188 12.90 1.81 2.29
CA ILE A 188 12.02 0.88 1.58
C ILE A 188 11.29 -0.08 2.51
N ASN A 189 11.95 -0.59 3.54
CA ASN A 189 11.30 -1.49 4.49
C ASN A 189 10.11 -0.78 5.17
N GLU A 190 10.25 0.51 5.46
CA GLU A 190 9.22 1.31 6.13
C GLU A 190 8.15 1.84 5.16
N HIS A 191 8.54 2.31 3.97
CA HIS A 191 7.66 3.07 3.07
C HIS A 191 7.37 2.40 1.72
N GLY A 192 7.99 1.24 1.44
CA GLY A 192 7.86 0.53 0.18
C GLY A 192 8.67 1.13 -0.98
N LEU A 193 8.47 0.58 -2.17
CA LEU A 193 9.11 1.07 -3.39
C LEU A 193 8.54 2.42 -3.81
N ASN A 194 9.41 3.41 -4.05
CA ASN A 194 9.04 4.69 -4.63
C ASN A 194 9.74 4.88 -5.97
N ARG A 195 8.99 5.30 -7.00
CA ARG A 195 9.52 5.65 -8.33
C ARG A 195 10.60 6.73 -8.28
N SER A 196 10.62 7.58 -7.25
CA SER A 196 11.67 8.58 -7.04
C SER A 196 13.04 7.96 -6.70
N TYR A 197 13.11 6.65 -6.45
CA TYR A 197 14.36 5.91 -6.24
C TYR A 197 14.95 5.34 -7.55
N ALA A 198 14.22 5.43 -8.67
CA ALA A 198 14.71 5.00 -9.97
C ALA A 198 15.89 5.89 -10.43
N GLY A 199 17.00 5.26 -10.83
CA GLY A 199 18.18 5.94 -11.38
C GLY A 199 19.41 6.02 -10.47
N ASN A 200 19.34 5.57 -9.22
CA ASN A 200 20.45 5.62 -8.24
C ASN A 200 21.04 4.24 -7.88
N THR A 201 21.00 3.26 -8.79
CA THR A 201 21.30 1.86 -8.49
C THR A 201 22.55 1.33 -9.19
N HIS A 202 23.73 1.75 -8.72
CA HIS A 202 24.96 0.95 -8.82
C HIS A 202 25.78 1.17 -7.54
N GLY A 203 25.91 0.14 -6.70
CA GLY A 203 26.73 0.13 -5.50
C GLY A 203 27.39 -1.23 -5.36
N ASN A 204 28.61 -1.28 -4.80
CA ASN A 204 29.44 -2.48 -4.76
C ASN A 204 28.94 -3.56 -3.77
N ASP A 205 28.02 -3.22 -2.86
CA ASP A 205 27.35 -4.14 -1.94
C ASP A 205 25.89 -4.31 -2.37
N PHE A 206 25.55 -5.49 -2.89
CA PHE A 206 24.22 -5.76 -3.43
C PHE A 206 23.31 -6.34 -2.34
N HIS A 207 22.35 -5.54 -1.89
CA HIS A 207 21.21 -6.06 -1.16
C HIS A 207 20.09 -6.34 -2.15
N PHE A 208 19.61 -7.58 -2.20
CA PHE A 208 18.45 -7.94 -3.00
C PHE A 208 17.22 -7.95 -2.12
N LEU A 209 16.28 -7.06 -2.43
CA LEU A 209 14.94 -7.14 -1.89
C LEU A 209 14.12 -8.08 -2.77
N CYS A 210 13.49 -9.04 -2.10
CA CYS A 210 12.56 -9.96 -2.69
C CYS A 210 11.15 -9.45 -2.40
N TYR A 211 10.36 -9.27 -3.47
CA TYR A 211 8.94 -8.99 -3.37
C TYR A 211 8.18 -10.25 -3.80
N LYS A 212 7.21 -10.66 -2.98
CA LYS A 212 6.14 -11.58 -3.38
C LYS A 212 5.04 -10.74 -4.00
#